data_AF-A0A946WTT2-F1
#
_entry.id   AF-A0A946WTT2-F1
#
_cell.length_a   1.000
_cell.length_b   1.000
_cell.length_c   1.000
_cell.angle_alpha   90.00
_cell.angle_beta   90.00
_cell.angle_gamma   90.00
#
_symmetry.space_group_name_H-M   'P 1'
#
loop_
_entity.id
_entity.type
_entity.pdbx_description
1 polymer ?
#
loop_
_entity_poly.entity_id
_entity_poly.type
_entity_poly.pdbx_seq_one_letter_code
_entity_poly.pdbx_strand_id
1 'polypeptide(L)'
;GHRDGIYLEFVEQCIVSQNHSSANLRYGLHFMFSNHNRYHNNRFDKNGAGVAVMYSRHVDMHNNVFADNWGSAAYGLLLKDIYDSNITDNQFNRNTVGLYSEACNRIQVEGNTFKNNGWAVKIMANSMDNVFTHNNFLSNTFDIATNSRQNFNAFSQNYWNRYKGYDLDKDGIGDIPFHPVKLFSLLTEKNEPTLMLMRSIFVEIMDLAESYIPILTPATLIDAEPLMRINS
;
A
#
# COMPACT_ATOMS: atom_id res chain seq x y z
N GLY A 1 -0.70 28.22 -13.70
CA GLY A 1 0.57 27.51 -13.48
C GLY A 1 0.24 26.05 -13.26
N HIS A 2 0.92 25.14 -13.96
CA HIS A 2 0.60 23.70 -13.99
C HIS A 2 0.57 23.12 -12.57
N ARG A 3 -0.52 22.41 -12.23
CA ARG A 3 -0.73 21.83 -10.89
C ARG A 3 0.01 20.52 -10.69
N ASP A 4 0.41 19.90 -11.79
CA ASP A 4 1.00 18.56 -11.87
C ASP A 4 2.38 18.68 -12.50
N GLY A 5 3.33 17.84 -12.06
CA GLY A 5 4.71 17.86 -12.55
C GLY A 5 4.85 17.19 -13.91
N ILE A 6 4.52 15.89 -13.98
CA ILE A 6 4.50 15.12 -15.22
C ILE A 6 3.05 14.71 -15.50
N TYR A 7 2.55 14.97 -16.70
CA TYR A 7 1.20 14.61 -17.13
C TYR A 7 1.26 13.76 -18.41
N LEU A 8 0.61 12.61 -18.38
CA LEU A 8 0.49 11.66 -19.49
C LEU A 8 -0.96 11.24 -19.67
N GLU A 9 -1.47 11.35 -20.89
CA GLU A 9 -2.82 10.95 -21.25
C GLU A 9 -2.85 10.35 -22.66
N PHE A 10 -3.52 9.21 -22.83
CA PHE A 10 -3.62 8.49 -24.11
C PHE A 10 -2.27 8.13 -24.75
N VAL A 11 -1.26 7.78 -23.93
CA VAL A 11 0.07 7.37 -24.41
C VAL A 11 0.29 5.87 -24.25
N GLU A 12 1.07 5.28 -25.16
CA GLU A 12 1.50 3.89 -25.08
C GLU A 12 3.02 3.78 -25.22
N GLN A 13 3.62 2.76 -24.59
CA GLN A 13 5.05 2.45 -24.70
C GLN A 13 5.99 3.58 -24.27
N CYS A 14 5.53 4.44 -23.38
CA CYS A 14 6.30 5.52 -22.77
C CYS A 14 7.14 5.00 -21.60
N ILE A 15 8.33 5.60 -21.44
CA ILE A 15 9.23 5.38 -20.32
C ILE A 15 9.44 6.70 -19.60
N VAL A 16 9.04 6.78 -18.33
CA VAL A 16 9.35 7.90 -17.44
C VAL A 16 10.40 7.42 -16.44
N SER A 17 11.64 7.88 -16.56
CA SER A 17 12.71 7.39 -15.69
C SER A 17 13.67 8.47 -15.22
N GLN A 18 14.25 8.25 -14.03
CA GLN A 18 15.29 9.11 -13.45
C GLN A 18 14.86 10.56 -13.22
N ASN A 19 13.55 10.80 -13.02
CA ASN A 19 13.02 12.13 -12.73
C ASN A 19 12.92 12.38 -11.23
N HIS A 20 13.01 13.65 -10.84
CA HIS A 20 12.64 14.12 -9.50
C HIS A 20 11.50 15.13 -9.64
N SER A 21 10.31 14.75 -9.21
CA SER A 21 9.10 15.59 -9.27
C SER A 21 8.61 15.89 -7.86
N SER A 22 8.77 17.16 -7.46
CA SER A 22 8.65 17.58 -6.07
C SER A 22 7.81 18.86 -5.90
N ALA A 23 7.14 18.99 -4.75
CA ALA A 23 6.42 20.19 -4.36
C ALA A 23 5.34 20.66 -5.35
N ASN A 24 4.74 19.73 -6.10
CA ASN A 24 3.63 20.04 -6.99
C ASN A 24 2.35 20.28 -6.19
N LEU A 25 1.47 21.15 -6.69
CA LEU A 25 0.21 21.48 -6.01
C LEU A 25 -0.71 20.25 -5.88
N ARG A 26 -0.69 19.35 -6.87
CA ARG A 26 -1.40 18.08 -6.85
C ARG A 26 -0.43 16.92 -7.04
N TYR A 27 -0.18 16.55 -8.29
CA TYR A 27 0.48 15.28 -8.61
C TYR A 27 1.92 15.47 -9.09
N GLY A 28 2.85 14.66 -8.59
CA GLY A 28 4.20 14.55 -9.14
C GLY A 28 4.21 13.84 -10.50
N LEU A 29 3.34 12.85 -10.65
CA LEU A 29 3.01 12.19 -11.91
C LEU A 29 1.50 11.95 -11.95
N HIS A 30 0.88 12.34 -13.06
CA HIS A 30 -0.53 12.15 -13.33
C HIS A 30 -0.68 11.45 -14.68
N PHE A 31 -1.25 10.25 -14.63
CA PHE A 31 -1.20 9.29 -15.71
C PHE A 31 -2.59 8.70 -15.94
N MET A 32 -3.12 8.82 -17.16
CA MET A 32 -4.49 8.39 -17.48
C MET A 32 -4.59 7.71 -18.85
N PHE A 33 -5.42 6.66 -18.96
CA PHE A 33 -5.75 6.01 -20.23
C PHE A 33 -4.55 5.56 -21.07
N SER A 34 -3.48 5.11 -20.42
CA SER A 34 -2.17 4.95 -21.05
C SER A 34 -1.61 3.56 -20.78
N ASN A 35 -1.60 2.68 -21.79
CA ASN A 35 -1.28 1.25 -21.61
C ASN A 35 0.18 0.92 -21.95
N HIS A 36 0.71 -0.17 -21.39
CA HIS A 36 2.06 -0.68 -21.73
C HIS A 36 3.18 0.32 -21.46
N ASN A 37 3.09 1.04 -20.34
CA ASN A 37 4.06 2.07 -19.99
C ASN A 37 4.89 1.63 -18.79
N ARG A 38 6.07 2.22 -18.66
CA ARG A 38 6.96 1.99 -17.53
C ARG A 38 7.33 3.30 -16.88
N TYR A 39 7.35 3.33 -15.55
CA TYR A 39 8.05 4.39 -14.84
C TYR A 39 8.92 3.83 -13.72
N HIS A 40 10.19 4.21 -13.75
CA HIS A 40 11.18 3.62 -12.86
C HIS A 40 12.31 4.56 -12.46
N ASN A 41 12.93 4.27 -11.31
CA ASN A 41 14.02 5.10 -10.76
C ASN A 41 13.64 6.58 -10.60
N ASN A 42 12.35 6.89 -10.41
CA ASN A 42 11.91 8.26 -10.18
C ASN A 42 11.74 8.53 -8.68
N ARG A 43 11.82 9.81 -8.32
CA ARG A 43 11.48 10.29 -6.97
C ARG A 43 10.31 11.26 -7.04
N PHE A 44 9.26 10.96 -6.28
CA PHE A 44 8.07 11.77 -6.14
C PHE A 44 7.90 12.17 -4.68
N ASP A 45 8.19 13.42 -4.32
CA ASP A 45 8.10 13.85 -2.92
C ASP A 45 7.45 15.21 -2.68
N LYS A 46 6.79 15.34 -1.52
CA LYS A 46 6.13 16.58 -1.08
C LYS A 46 5.09 17.11 -2.06
N ASN A 47 4.46 16.23 -2.84
CA ASN A 47 3.37 16.60 -3.75
C ASN A 47 2.06 16.64 -2.96
N GLY A 48 1.21 17.63 -3.23
CA GLY A 48 -0.02 17.85 -2.46
C GLY A 48 -0.99 16.67 -2.46
N ALA A 49 -1.01 15.89 -3.55
CA ALA A 49 -1.79 14.66 -3.68
C ALA A 49 -0.92 13.41 -3.92
N GLY A 50 0.30 13.54 -4.47
CA GLY A 50 1.20 12.41 -4.69
C GLY A 50 1.36 11.98 -6.14
N VAL A 51 1.30 10.69 -6.42
CA VAL A 51 1.24 10.14 -7.80
C VAL A 51 -0.12 9.52 -8.04
N ALA A 52 -0.69 9.71 -9.23
CA ALA A 52 -1.95 9.11 -9.63
C ALA A 52 -1.83 8.43 -11.00
N VAL A 53 -2.19 7.14 -11.04
CA VAL A 53 -2.26 6.32 -12.26
C VAL A 53 -3.67 5.77 -12.38
N MET A 54 -4.33 6.06 -13.49
CA MET A 54 -5.74 5.72 -13.68
C MET A 54 -6.02 5.08 -15.04
N TYR A 55 -7.01 4.19 -15.07
CA TYR A 55 -7.65 3.67 -16.29
C TYR A 55 -6.66 3.04 -17.28
N SER A 56 -5.73 2.23 -16.79
CA SER A 56 -4.58 1.77 -17.57
C SER A 56 -4.28 0.29 -17.30
N ARG A 57 -3.64 -0.38 -18.26
CA ARG A 57 -3.23 -1.79 -18.10
C ARG A 57 -1.77 -1.98 -18.50
N HIS A 58 -1.14 -3.04 -17.99
CA HIS A 58 0.25 -3.37 -18.26
C HIS A 58 1.22 -2.22 -17.95
N VAL A 59 1.07 -1.63 -16.76
CA VAL A 59 1.95 -0.58 -16.27
C VAL A 59 3.01 -1.19 -15.35
N ASP A 60 4.28 -0.91 -15.64
CA ASP A 60 5.42 -1.41 -14.89
C ASP A 60 6.00 -0.28 -14.02
N MET A 61 5.83 -0.42 -12.71
CA MET A 61 6.13 0.61 -11.71
C MET A 61 7.22 0.10 -10.79
N HIS A 62 8.49 0.38 -11.08
CA HIS A 62 9.58 -0.25 -10.32
C HIS A 62 10.70 0.70 -9.88
N ASN A 63 11.34 0.40 -8.74
CA ASN A 63 12.45 1.19 -8.19
C ASN A 63 12.14 2.70 -8.00
N ASN A 64 10.89 3.08 -7.76
CA ASN A 64 10.52 4.48 -7.49
C ASN A 64 10.53 4.77 -5.99
N VAL A 65 10.72 6.05 -5.65
CA VAL A 65 10.62 6.57 -4.29
C VAL A 65 9.42 7.51 -4.19
N PHE A 66 8.44 7.15 -3.38
CA PHE A 66 7.28 7.98 -3.04
C PHE A 66 7.42 8.44 -1.59
N ALA A 67 7.67 9.72 -1.36
CA ALA A 67 8.03 10.20 -0.04
C ALA A 67 7.33 11.49 0.38
N ASP A 68 6.98 11.60 1.66
CA ASP A 68 6.54 12.86 2.26
C ASP A 68 5.33 13.51 1.55
N ASN A 69 4.43 12.72 0.95
CA ASN A 69 3.17 13.21 0.39
C ASN A 69 2.11 13.19 1.51
N TRP A 70 1.80 14.37 2.07
CA TRP A 70 0.94 14.54 3.24
C TRP A 70 -0.28 15.41 2.95
N GLY A 71 -1.44 14.99 3.44
CA GLY A 71 -2.71 15.69 3.29
C GLY A 71 -3.90 14.76 3.51
N SER A 72 -5.11 15.31 3.59
CA SER A 72 -6.34 14.50 3.77
C SER A 72 -6.59 13.55 2.59
N ALA A 73 -6.19 13.95 1.38
CA ALA A 73 -6.28 13.16 0.16
C ALA A 73 -4.91 13.08 -0.54
N ALA A 74 -3.88 12.69 0.22
CA ALA A 74 -2.52 12.51 -0.29
C ALA A 74 -2.06 11.05 -0.22
N TYR A 75 -1.35 10.63 -1.26
CA TYR A 75 -0.94 9.26 -1.49
C TYR A 75 0.54 9.22 -1.88
N GLY A 76 1.25 8.14 -1.60
CA GLY A 76 2.49 7.84 -2.31
C GLY A 76 2.15 7.51 -3.76
N LEU A 77 1.26 6.53 -3.93
CA LEU A 77 0.71 6.09 -5.20
C LEU A 77 -0.79 5.82 -5.08
N LEU A 78 -1.58 6.53 -5.88
CA LEU A 78 -3.00 6.28 -6.10
C LEU A 78 -3.18 5.50 -7.40
N LEU A 79 -3.81 4.33 -7.31
CA LEU A 79 -4.23 3.52 -8.44
C LEU A 79 -5.75 3.46 -8.51
N LYS A 80 -6.28 3.71 -9.71
CA LYS A 80 -7.71 3.61 -10.00
C LYS A 80 -7.95 2.90 -11.32
N ASP A 81 -8.70 1.80 -11.30
CA ASP A 81 -9.02 1.01 -12.50
C ASP A 81 -7.76 0.59 -13.27
N ILE A 82 -6.85 -0.10 -12.57
CA ILE A 82 -5.58 -0.63 -13.12
C ILE A 82 -5.64 -2.15 -13.23
N TYR A 83 -5.08 -2.69 -14.32
CA TYR A 83 -5.13 -4.13 -14.61
C TYR A 83 -3.76 -4.68 -15.02
N ASP A 84 -3.47 -5.93 -14.67
CA ASP A 84 -2.37 -6.72 -15.24
C ASP A 84 -1.01 -5.99 -15.19
N SER A 85 -0.68 -5.43 -14.02
CA SER A 85 0.41 -4.48 -13.83
C SER A 85 1.31 -4.88 -12.65
N ASN A 86 2.51 -4.32 -12.61
CA ASN A 86 3.52 -4.67 -11.61
C ASN A 86 3.94 -3.43 -10.81
N ILE A 87 4.05 -3.61 -9.50
CA ILE A 87 4.58 -2.62 -8.54
C ILE A 87 5.72 -3.32 -7.80
N THR A 88 6.96 -3.09 -8.22
CA THR A 88 8.09 -3.85 -7.67
C THR A 88 9.21 -2.96 -7.14
N ASP A 89 9.83 -3.36 -6.03
CA ASP A 89 11.06 -2.73 -5.51
C ASP A 89 10.93 -1.22 -5.24
N ASN A 90 9.72 -0.72 -4.99
CA ASN A 90 9.50 0.70 -4.68
C ASN A 90 9.65 0.98 -3.19
N GLN A 91 9.95 2.24 -2.86
CA GLN A 91 10.01 2.73 -1.49
C GLN A 91 8.89 3.74 -1.24
N PHE A 92 7.99 3.39 -0.32
CA PHE A 92 6.91 4.25 0.16
C PHE A 92 7.24 4.73 1.57
N ASN A 93 7.65 5.99 1.71
CA ASN A 93 8.20 6.51 2.97
C ASN A 93 7.47 7.76 3.47
N ARG A 94 6.89 7.69 4.69
CA ARG A 94 6.22 8.83 5.33
C ARG A 94 5.15 9.49 4.44
N ASN A 95 4.28 8.71 3.81
CA ASN A 95 3.10 9.24 3.13
C ASN A 95 1.88 9.11 4.06
N THR A 96 0.84 9.93 3.84
CA THR A 96 -0.44 9.72 4.52
C THR A 96 -0.97 8.32 4.20
N VAL A 97 -1.03 7.97 2.91
CA VAL A 97 -1.27 6.59 2.44
C VAL A 97 -0.12 6.21 1.51
N GLY A 98 0.53 5.05 1.69
CA GLY A 98 1.59 4.57 0.81
C GLY A 98 1.05 4.22 -0.57
N LEU A 99 0.27 3.14 -0.65
CA LEU A 99 -0.44 2.69 -1.84
C LEU A 99 -1.95 2.70 -1.60
N TYR A 100 -2.70 3.37 -2.47
CA TYR A 100 -4.16 3.31 -2.49
C TYR A 100 -4.62 2.60 -3.76
N SER A 101 -5.37 1.51 -3.60
CA SER A 101 -5.84 0.65 -4.69
C SER A 101 -7.35 0.62 -4.74
N GLU A 102 -7.92 1.21 -5.80
CA GLU A 102 -9.35 1.19 -6.10
C GLU A 102 -9.60 0.54 -7.46
N ALA A 103 -10.49 -0.46 -7.51
CA ALA A 103 -10.83 -1.19 -8.72
C ALA A 103 -9.61 -1.79 -9.47
N CYS A 104 -8.54 -2.16 -8.75
CA CYS A 104 -7.34 -2.71 -9.38
C CYS A 104 -7.35 -4.24 -9.35
N ASN A 105 -7.01 -4.88 -10.48
CA ASN A 105 -7.08 -6.34 -10.58
C ASN A 105 -5.85 -6.97 -11.22
N ARG A 106 -5.42 -8.12 -10.69
CA ARG A 106 -4.23 -8.86 -11.16
C ARG A 106 -2.96 -7.99 -11.12
N ILE A 107 -2.78 -7.28 -10.01
CA ILE A 107 -1.59 -6.49 -9.73
C ILE A 107 -0.61 -7.31 -8.89
N GLN A 108 0.63 -7.39 -9.35
CA GLN A 108 1.72 -7.96 -8.56
C GLN A 108 2.41 -6.86 -7.77
N VAL A 109 2.39 -6.97 -6.45
CA VAL A 109 3.02 -6.02 -5.52
C VAL A 109 4.13 -6.76 -4.80
N GLU A 110 5.36 -6.60 -5.28
CA GLU A 110 6.49 -7.45 -4.85
C GLU A 110 7.73 -6.65 -4.44
N GLY A 111 8.41 -7.06 -3.35
CA GLY A 111 9.70 -6.47 -2.99
C GLY A 111 9.65 -5.00 -2.53
N ASN A 112 8.45 -4.42 -2.34
CA ASN A 112 8.33 -3.02 -1.96
C ASN A 112 8.58 -2.81 -0.48
N THR A 113 9.09 -1.64 -0.11
CA THR A 113 9.26 -1.23 1.28
C THR A 113 8.27 -0.13 1.64
N PHE A 114 7.32 -0.44 2.53
CA PHE A 114 6.37 0.50 3.11
C PHE A 114 6.81 0.89 4.52
N LYS A 115 7.34 2.11 4.65
CA LYS A 115 7.96 2.59 5.89
C LYS A 115 7.34 3.88 6.42
N ASN A 116 6.98 3.89 7.70
CA ASN A 116 6.49 5.08 8.42
C ASN A 116 5.28 5.77 7.76
N ASN A 117 4.45 5.06 7.00
CA ASN A 117 3.24 5.64 6.42
C ASN A 117 2.10 5.67 7.46
N GLY A 118 1.11 6.55 7.25
CA GLY A 118 -0.13 6.48 8.02
C GLY A 118 -0.83 5.14 7.76
N TRP A 119 -1.17 4.89 6.50
CA TRP A 119 -1.52 3.56 6.02
C TRP A 119 -0.46 3.10 5.02
N ALA A 120 0.10 1.89 5.15
CA ALA A 120 0.98 1.37 4.11
C ALA A 120 0.20 1.08 2.83
N VAL A 121 -0.87 0.29 2.93
CA VAL A 121 -1.74 0.00 1.79
C VAL A 121 -3.22 0.13 2.17
N LYS A 122 -3.99 0.84 1.34
CA LYS A 122 -5.46 0.80 1.37
C LYS A 122 -5.95 0.03 0.14
N ILE A 123 -6.70 -1.04 0.35
CA ILE A 123 -7.25 -1.90 -0.71
C ILE A 123 -8.77 -1.85 -0.65
N MET A 124 -9.40 -1.25 -1.66
CA MET A 124 -10.86 -1.19 -1.73
C MET A 124 -11.44 -2.53 -2.18
N ALA A 125 -12.67 -2.82 -1.75
CA ALA A 125 -13.36 -4.10 -1.93
C ALA A 125 -13.46 -4.61 -3.39
N ASN A 126 -13.42 -3.68 -4.34
CA ASN A 126 -13.48 -3.96 -5.78
C ASN A 126 -12.10 -4.20 -6.41
N SER A 127 -11.04 -4.25 -5.61
CA SER A 127 -9.71 -4.68 -6.06
C SER A 127 -9.54 -6.17 -5.74
N MET A 128 -9.33 -6.99 -6.76
CA MET A 128 -9.35 -8.45 -6.67
C MET A 128 -8.15 -9.08 -7.37
N ASP A 129 -7.80 -10.29 -6.98
CA ASP A 129 -6.73 -11.09 -7.57
C ASP A 129 -5.35 -10.40 -7.57
N ASN A 130 -5.12 -9.46 -6.64
CA ASN A 130 -3.81 -8.85 -6.45
C ASN A 130 -3.00 -9.70 -5.48
N VAL A 131 -1.69 -9.79 -5.71
CA VAL A 131 -0.79 -10.60 -4.90
C VAL A 131 0.29 -9.71 -4.30
N PHE A 132 0.42 -9.78 -2.98
CA PHE A 132 1.42 -9.05 -2.20
C PHE A 132 2.44 -10.04 -1.66
N THR A 133 3.65 -10.03 -2.22
CA THR A 133 4.73 -10.94 -1.84
C THR A 133 6.02 -10.20 -1.53
N HIS A 134 6.82 -10.73 -0.61
CA HIS A 134 8.16 -10.20 -0.34
C HIS A 134 8.23 -8.71 0.00
N ASN A 135 7.13 -8.09 0.47
CA ASN A 135 7.14 -6.68 0.85
C ASN A 135 7.60 -6.50 2.30
N ASN A 136 8.21 -5.36 2.59
CA ASN A 136 8.64 -4.97 3.92
C ASN A 136 7.68 -3.91 4.51
N PHE A 137 6.92 -4.27 5.54
CA PHE A 137 6.04 -3.37 6.29
C PHE A 137 6.69 -2.93 7.60
N LEU A 138 7.11 -1.66 7.65
CA LEU A 138 7.98 -1.12 8.69
C LEU A 138 7.38 0.10 9.37
N SER A 139 6.94 -0.04 10.61
CA SER A 139 6.56 1.09 11.47
C SER A 139 5.44 1.97 10.88
N ASN A 140 4.55 1.41 10.06
CA ASN A 140 3.35 2.10 9.60
C ASN A 140 2.33 2.18 10.73
N THR A 141 1.47 3.20 10.75
CA THR A 141 0.39 3.25 11.76
C THR A 141 -0.60 2.12 11.54
N PHE A 142 -1.02 1.92 10.29
CA PHE A 142 -1.79 0.77 9.82
C PHE A 142 -1.06 0.12 8.63
N ASP A 143 -0.85 -1.19 8.68
CA ASP A 143 -0.19 -1.89 7.57
C ASP A 143 -1.15 -2.05 6.40
N ILE A 144 -2.31 -2.68 6.63
CA ILE A 144 -3.37 -2.82 5.61
C ILE A 144 -4.69 -2.24 6.15
N ALA A 145 -5.41 -1.53 5.28
CA ALA A 145 -6.80 -1.14 5.51
C ALA A 145 -7.67 -1.46 4.29
N THR A 146 -8.95 -1.73 4.55
CA THR A 146 -9.94 -2.05 3.53
C THR A 146 -11.33 -1.59 4.00
N ASN A 147 -12.26 -1.43 3.06
CA ASN A 147 -13.65 -1.07 3.35
C ASN A 147 -14.60 -2.30 3.36
N SER A 148 -14.09 -3.51 3.17
CA SER A 148 -14.89 -4.75 3.13
C SER A 148 -14.35 -5.82 4.10
N ARG A 149 -15.26 -6.72 4.51
CA ARG A 149 -14.92 -7.95 5.25
C ARG A 149 -14.57 -9.13 4.34
N GLN A 150 -14.79 -8.96 3.04
CA GLN A 150 -14.39 -9.92 2.02
C GLN A 150 -13.18 -9.34 1.29
N ASN A 151 -12.18 -10.17 1.09
CA ASN A 151 -10.98 -9.84 0.36
C ASN A 151 -10.66 -10.99 -0.61
N PHE A 152 -10.24 -10.63 -1.82
CA PHE A 152 -9.88 -11.54 -2.90
C PHE A 152 -8.42 -11.33 -3.33
N ASN A 153 -7.59 -10.78 -2.45
CA ASN A 153 -6.18 -10.52 -2.66
C ASN A 153 -5.38 -11.48 -1.77
N ALA A 154 -4.19 -11.86 -2.22
CA ALA A 154 -3.33 -12.79 -1.54
C ALA A 154 -2.14 -12.06 -0.91
N PHE A 155 -1.76 -12.50 0.29
CA PHE A 155 -0.55 -12.08 0.99
C PHE A 155 0.25 -13.34 1.31
N SER A 156 1.52 -13.35 0.95
CA SER A 156 2.44 -14.43 1.32
C SER A 156 3.85 -13.89 1.44
N GLN A 157 4.66 -14.41 2.36
CA GLN A 157 6.08 -14.13 2.41
C GLN A 157 6.40 -12.63 2.52
N ASN A 158 5.56 -11.86 3.23
CA ASN A 158 5.87 -10.47 3.55
C ASN A 158 6.55 -10.40 4.93
N TYR A 159 7.43 -9.42 5.09
CA TYR A 159 7.97 -9.07 6.39
C TYR A 159 7.10 -8.02 7.08
N TRP A 160 6.66 -8.32 8.30
CA TRP A 160 5.84 -7.42 9.10
C TRP A 160 6.59 -7.09 10.39
N ASN A 161 6.92 -5.81 10.62
CA ASN A 161 7.66 -5.42 11.83
C ASN A 161 6.92 -5.74 13.15
N ARG A 162 5.60 -5.91 13.07
CA ARG A 162 4.71 -6.26 14.18
C ARG A 162 4.55 -7.76 14.38
N TYR A 163 5.04 -8.61 13.49
CA TYR A 163 4.97 -10.04 13.65
C TYR A 163 5.74 -10.46 14.92
N LYS A 164 5.07 -11.22 15.80
CA LYS A 164 5.59 -11.72 17.09
C LYS A 164 5.54 -13.24 17.18
N GLY A 165 5.32 -13.92 16.06
CA GLY A 165 5.37 -15.37 16.02
C GLY A 165 6.78 -15.90 16.17
N TYR A 166 6.89 -17.20 15.97
CA TYR A 166 8.12 -17.96 16.12
C TYR A 166 8.36 -18.81 14.87
N ASP A 167 9.58 -19.33 14.77
CA ASP A 167 10.09 -20.16 13.69
C ASP A 167 10.89 -21.29 14.36
N LEU A 168 10.25 -22.44 14.55
CA LEU A 168 10.82 -23.59 15.27
C LEU A 168 11.74 -24.42 14.39
N ASP A 169 11.44 -24.55 13.10
CA ASP A 169 12.22 -25.34 12.14
C ASP A 169 13.39 -24.54 11.51
N LYS A 170 13.42 -23.22 11.71
CA LYS A 170 14.47 -22.26 11.35
C LYS A 170 14.60 -22.07 9.84
N ASP A 171 13.50 -22.17 9.11
CA ASP A 171 13.48 -21.94 7.66
C ASP A 171 13.40 -20.44 7.29
N GLY A 172 13.17 -19.56 8.28
CA GLY A 172 13.04 -18.11 8.08
C GLY A 172 11.60 -17.64 7.84
N ILE A 173 10.63 -18.54 7.83
CA ILE A 173 9.19 -18.31 7.74
C ILE A 173 8.59 -18.51 9.13
N GLY A 174 7.55 -17.74 9.44
CA GLY A 174 6.84 -17.85 10.69
C GLY A 174 5.86 -19.03 10.71
N ASP A 175 5.88 -19.81 11.80
CA ASP A 175 5.00 -20.97 12.01
C ASP A 175 3.53 -20.60 12.26
N ILE A 176 3.25 -19.33 12.54
CA ILE A 176 1.89 -18.83 12.79
C ILE A 176 1.51 -17.75 11.77
N PRO A 177 0.27 -17.76 11.23
CA PRO A 177 -0.15 -16.74 10.29
C PRO A 177 -0.18 -15.33 10.89
N PHE A 178 0.03 -14.32 10.05
CA PHE A 178 -0.09 -12.92 10.41
C PHE A 178 -1.39 -12.30 9.87
N HIS A 179 -2.06 -11.50 10.70
CA HIS A 179 -3.28 -10.78 10.33
C HIS A 179 -2.98 -9.28 10.20
N PRO A 180 -2.80 -8.76 8.97
CA PRO A 180 -2.31 -7.39 8.76
C PRO A 180 -3.39 -6.29 8.89
N VAL A 181 -4.66 -6.65 8.94
CA VAL A 181 -5.77 -5.70 9.13
C VAL A 181 -6.15 -5.68 10.60
N LYS A 182 -6.30 -4.48 11.16
CA LYS A 182 -6.84 -4.28 12.52
C LYS A 182 -8.31 -3.90 12.47
N LEU A 183 -9.07 -4.27 13.49
CA LEU A 183 -10.47 -3.86 13.59
C LEU A 183 -10.65 -2.34 13.58
N PHE A 184 -9.75 -1.60 14.25
CA PHE A 184 -9.83 -0.13 14.28
C PHE A 184 -9.59 0.50 12.89
N SER A 185 -8.74 -0.10 12.03
CA SER A 185 -8.54 0.43 10.68
C SER A 185 -9.83 0.36 9.85
N LEU A 186 -10.60 -0.72 9.99
CA LEU A 186 -11.92 -0.86 9.35
C LEU A 186 -12.93 0.19 9.81
N LEU A 187 -12.91 0.55 11.11
CA LEU A 187 -13.76 1.61 11.63
C LEU A 187 -13.36 2.97 11.07
N THR A 188 -12.06 3.25 11.01
CA THR A 188 -11.54 4.51 10.45
C THR A 188 -11.85 4.67 8.97
N GLU A 189 -11.85 3.59 8.19
CA GLU A 189 -12.26 3.65 6.77
C GLU A 189 -13.75 3.96 6.60
N LYS A 190 -14.61 3.52 7.55
CA LYS A 190 -16.05 3.81 7.50
C LYS A 190 -16.40 5.19 8.05
N ASN A 191 -15.60 5.69 8.98
CA ASN A 191 -15.88 6.94 9.68
C ASN A 191 -14.56 7.61 10.08
N GLU A 192 -14.04 8.46 9.19
CA GLU A 192 -12.76 9.16 9.35
C GLU A 192 -12.60 9.93 10.67
N PRO A 193 -13.62 10.64 11.22
CA PRO A 193 -13.58 11.24 12.55
C PRO A 193 -13.10 10.33 13.70
N THR A 194 -13.24 9.01 13.57
CA THR A 194 -12.76 8.05 14.58
C THR A 194 -11.24 8.08 14.76
N LEU A 195 -10.48 8.63 13.80
CA LEU A 195 -9.02 8.81 13.92
C LEU A 195 -8.61 9.64 15.14
N MET A 196 -9.48 10.51 15.64
CA MET A 196 -9.24 11.26 16.88
C MET A 196 -9.05 10.34 18.09
N LEU A 197 -9.56 9.11 18.04
CA LEU A 197 -9.46 8.11 19.10
C LEU A 197 -8.21 7.23 19.01
N MET A 198 -7.38 7.39 17.99
CA MET A 198 -6.26 6.48 17.68
C MET A 198 -5.31 6.23 18.87
N ARG A 199 -5.10 7.24 19.73
CA ARG A 199 -4.22 7.17 20.91
C ARG A 199 -4.99 7.02 22.22
N SER A 200 -6.23 6.58 22.16
CA SER A 200 -7.06 6.37 23.35
C SER A 200 -6.91 4.95 23.88
N ILE A 201 -7.15 4.79 25.19
CA ILE A 201 -7.20 3.48 25.87
C ILE A 201 -8.19 2.51 25.21
N PHE A 202 -9.23 3.03 24.56
CA PHE A 202 -10.22 2.23 23.84
C PHE A 202 -9.58 1.44 22.69
N VAL A 203 -8.67 2.07 21.93
CA VAL A 203 -7.96 1.40 20.83
C VAL A 203 -6.99 0.34 21.36
N GLU A 204 -6.32 0.61 22.49
CA GLU A 204 -5.43 -0.37 23.13
C GLU A 204 -6.19 -1.62 23.59
N ILE A 205 -7.36 -1.44 24.20
CA ILE A 205 -8.23 -2.55 24.62
C ILE A 205 -8.74 -3.34 23.41
N MET A 206 -9.10 -2.66 22.31
CA MET A 206 -9.51 -3.32 21.08
C MET A 206 -8.39 -4.17 20.48
N ASP A 207 -7.18 -3.63 20.37
CA ASP A 207 -6.01 -4.34 19.85
C ASP A 207 -5.69 -5.57 20.72
N LEU A 208 -5.80 -5.45 22.04
CA LEU A 208 -5.63 -6.58 22.96
C LEU A 208 -6.70 -7.64 22.75
N ALA A 209 -7.98 -7.25 22.67
CA ALA A 209 -9.07 -8.18 22.45
C ALA A 209 -8.92 -8.94 21.12
N GLU A 210 -8.49 -8.26 20.06
CA GLU A 210 -8.22 -8.85 18.74
C GLU A 210 -7.12 -9.92 18.80
N SER A 211 -6.09 -9.74 19.65
CA SER A 211 -5.02 -10.72 19.81
C SER A 211 -5.47 -12.06 20.45
N TYR A 212 -6.56 -12.05 21.25
CA TYR A 212 -7.11 -13.25 21.88
C TYR A 212 -8.34 -13.81 21.16
N ILE A 213 -9.08 -12.96 20.44
CA ILE A 213 -10.34 -13.32 19.77
C ILE A 213 -10.32 -12.76 18.34
N PRO A 214 -9.61 -13.42 17.40
CA PRO A 214 -9.49 -12.98 16.01
C PRO A 214 -10.78 -13.18 15.17
N ILE A 215 -11.95 -13.25 15.81
CA ILE A 215 -13.27 -13.45 15.16
C ILE A 215 -13.74 -12.18 14.43
N LEU A 216 -13.22 -11.01 14.81
CA LEU A 216 -13.71 -9.71 14.33
C LEU A 216 -12.96 -9.17 13.10
N THR A 217 -11.84 -9.78 12.75
CA THR A 217 -10.99 -9.44 11.61
C THR A 217 -11.45 -10.23 10.36
N PRO A 218 -11.44 -9.65 9.15
CA PRO A 218 -11.75 -10.36 7.92
C PRO A 218 -10.85 -11.60 7.77
N ALA A 219 -11.42 -12.80 7.84
CA ALA A 219 -10.68 -14.07 7.74
C ALA A 219 -9.91 -14.23 6.40
N THR A 220 -10.15 -13.35 5.43
CA THR A 220 -9.60 -13.40 4.07
C THR A 220 -8.33 -12.56 3.90
N LEU A 221 -7.90 -11.80 4.92
CA LEU A 221 -6.66 -11.03 4.90
C LEU A 221 -5.69 -11.61 5.91
N ILE A 222 -4.96 -12.64 5.47
CA ILE A 222 -3.97 -13.37 6.27
C ILE A 222 -2.74 -13.57 5.40
N ASP A 223 -1.56 -13.35 5.97
CA ASP A 223 -0.30 -13.84 5.43
C ASP A 223 0.03 -15.17 6.14
N ALA A 224 -0.04 -16.28 5.41
CA ALA A 224 0.17 -17.62 5.96
C ALA A 224 1.64 -17.95 6.20
N GLU A 225 2.55 -17.26 5.49
CA GLU A 225 3.99 -17.51 5.51
C GLU A 225 4.74 -16.21 5.81
N PRO A 226 4.48 -15.52 6.93
CA PRO A 226 5.13 -14.25 7.22
C PRO A 226 6.64 -14.45 7.43
N LEU A 227 7.47 -13.57 6.88
CA LEU A 227 8.91 -13.70 7.00
C LEU A 227 9.41 -13.25 8.38
N MET A 228 10.40 -13.98 8.90
CA MET A 228 11.06 -13.67 10.18
C MET A 228 12.05 -12.50 10.08
N ARG A 229 12.54 -12.20 8.86
CA ARG A 229 13.54 -11.17 8.60
C ARG A 229 13.14 -10.30 7.43
N ILE A 230 13.65 -9.08 7.44
CA ILE A 230 13.45 -8.12 6.36
C ILE A 230 14.02 -8.65 5.05
N ASN A 231 13.31 -8.44 3.94
CA ASN A 231 13.84 -8.71 2.61
C ASN A 231 14.93 -7.71 2.27
N SER A 232 16.05 -8.24 1.76
CA SER A 232 17.28 -7.48 1.44
C SER A 232 17.25 -6.95 0.03
#